data_AF-A0A0F8ZXQ5-F1
#
_entry.id   AF-A0A0F8ZXQ5-F1
#
_cell.length_a   1.000
_cell.length_b   1.000
_cell.length_c   1.000
_cell.angle_alpha   90.00
_cell.angle_beta   90.00
_cell.angle_gamma   90.00
#
_symmetry.space_group_name_H-M   'P 1'
#
loop_
_entity.id
_entity.type
_entity.pdbx_description
1 polymer ?
#
loop_
_entity_poly.entity_id
_entity_poly.type
_entity_poly.pdbx_seq_one_letter_code
_entity_poly.pdbx_strand_id
1 'polypeptide(L)'
;MPKEDFAKLFDDFTGNVWDVEMLQPLIDNLGVSLDSIRKIGVGINPLSGCYVMPERDDQGKIIGLTQRALDGSKFMYPGSKRGLFYAVNHEAIGKPQYTSGAHNWERVSKELLCPVCDKDNGCLVSADCPEDPGAVICVHTSKGAVKELELGSLHILKQGSDLRGNNTSIL
;
A
#
# COMPACT_ATOMS: atom_id res chain seq x y z
N MET A 1 -20.00 22.70 -11.89
CA MET A 1 -20.28 22.18 -10.54
C MET A 1 -19.16 22.65 -9.62
N PRO A 2 -19.45 23.18 -8.42
CA PRO A 2 -18.42 23.52 -7.45
C PRO A 2 -17.55 22.29 -7.16
N LYS A 3 -16.24 22.49 -6.92
CA LYS A 3 -15.38 21.42 -6.45
C LYS A 3 -15.86 21.03 -5.05
N GLU A 4 -16.32 19.80 -4.93
CA GLU A 4 -16.80 19.26 -3.65
C GLU A 4 -15.63 19.18 -2.67
N ASP A 5 -15.83 19.71 -1.46
CA ASP A 5 -14.85 19.63 -0.40
C ASP A 5 -15.02 18.30 0.33
N PHE A 6 -14.21 17.31 -0.06
CA PHE A 6 -14.28 15.98 0.53
C PHE A 6 -13.93 15.96 2.02
N ALA A 7 -13.18 16.92 2.54
CA ALA A 7 -12.92 16.98 3.98
C ALA A 7 -14.21 17.30 4.72
N LYS A 8 -14.91 18.36 4.29
CA LYS A 8 -16.19 18.74 4.88
C LYS A 8 -17.25 17.64 4.74
N LEU A 9 -17.35 17.02 3.56
CA LEU A 9 -18.30 15.93 3.33
C LEU A 9 -17.97 14.69 4.18
N PHE A 10 -16.67 14.40 4.36
CA PHE A 10 -16.25 13.32 5.23
C PHE A 10 -16.59 13.60 6.69
N ASP A 11 -16.40 14.83 7.16
CA ASP A 11 -16.83 15.25 8.50
C ASP A 11 -18.33 15.01 8.69
N ASP A 12 -19.16 15.39 7.70
CA ASP A 12 -20.61 15.13 7.72
C ASP A 12 -20.91 13.62 7.83
N PHE A 13 -20.18 12.76 7.12
CA PHE A 13 -20.35 11.29 7.22
C PHE A 13 -19.88 10.72 8.56
N THR A 14 -18.77 11.21 9.11
CA THR A 14 -18.31 10.79 10.44
C THR A 14 -19.27 11.23 11.54
N GLY A 15 -19.92 12.39 11.39
CA GLY A 15 -20.98 12.86 12.28
C GLY A 15 -22.22 11.96 12.31
N ASN A 16 -22.41 11.10 11.31
CA ASN A 16 -23.49 10.11 11.30
C ASN A 16 -23.15 8.83 12.06
N VAL A 17 -21.97 8.72 12.66
CA VAL A 17 -21.61 7.64 13.58
C VAL A 17 -21.90 8.11 14.99
N TRP A 18 -23.08 7.78 15.50
CA TRP A 18 -23.56 8.20 16.82
C TRP A 18 -23.32 7.16 17.90
N ASP A 19 -23.17 5.90 17.52
CA ASP A 19 -22.78 4.80 18.40
C ASP A 19 -21.66 3.97 17.78
N VAL A 20 -20.75 3.49 18.62
CA VAL A 20 -19.68 2.57 18.22
C VAL A 20 -20.23 1.23 17.72
N GLU A 21 -21.38 0.79 18.24
CA GLU A 21 -22.02 -0.45 17.82
C GLU A 21 -22.37 -0.45 16.33
N MET A 22 -22.60 0.73 15.74
CA MET A 22 -22.83 0.87 14.30
C MET A 22 -21.64 0.43 13.45
N LEU A 23 -20.44 0.45 14.02
CA LEU A 23 -19.21 0.03 13.34
C LEU A 23 -18.85 -1.44 13.62
N GLN A 24 -19.56 -2.10 14.55
CA GLN A 24 -19.25 -3.48 14.92
C GLN A 24 -19.27 -4.45 13.74
N PRO A 25 -20.24 -4.38 12.79
CA PRO A 25 -20.22 -5.27 11.62
C PRO A 25 -18.98 -5.05 10.73
N LEU A 26 -18.50 -3.81 10.63
CA LEU A 26 -17.27 -3.50 9.89
C LEU A 26 -16.03 -4.05 10.60
N ILE A 27 -15.96 -3.86 11.92
CA ILE A 27 -14.89 -4.34 12.80
C ILE A 27 -14.75 -5.86 12.65
N ASP A 28 -15.87 -6.58 12.77
CA ASP A 28 -15.91 -8.05 12.69
C ASP A 28 -15.52 -8.53 11.28
N ASN A 29 -16.04 -7.88 10.24
CA ASN A 29 -15.74 -8.27 8.85
C ASN A 29 -14.27 -8.04 8.48
N LEU A 30 -13.65 -6.97 8.98
CA LEU A 30 -12.25 -6.66 8.71
C LEU A 30 -11.28 -7.39 9.65
N GLY A 31 -11.75 -7.89 10.79
CA GLY A 31 -10.91 -8.54 11.81
C GLY A 31 -9.91 -7.56 12.43
N VAL A 32 -10.30 -6.29 12.62
CA VAL A 32 -9.44 -5.23 13.18
C VAL A 32 -9.99 -4.70 14.49
N SER A 33 -9.19 -3.96 15.26
CA SER A 33 -9.67 -3.32 16.48
C SER A 33 -10.50 -2.06 16.19
N LEU A 34 -11.35 -1.69 17.15
CA LEU A 34 -12.05 -0.41 17.16
C LEU A 34 -11.09 0.79 17.05
N ASP A 35 -9.94 0.72 17.72
CA ASP A 35 -8.93 1.77 17.68
C ASP A 35 -8.37 1.98 16.26
N SER A 36 -8.17 0.91 15.49
CA SER A 36 -7.74 1.01 14.09
C SER A 36 -8.79 1.71 13.23
N ILE A 37 -10.08 1.40 13.45
CA ILE A 37 -11.20 2.03 12.74
C ILE A 37 -11.29 3.52 13.09
N ARG A 38 -11.18 3.87 14.38
CA ARG A 38 -11.16 5.27 14.84
C ARG A 38 -10.00 6.05 14.25
N LYS A 39 -8.79 5.48 14.22
CA LYS A 39 -7.58 6.13 13.70
C LYS A 39 -7.65 6.44 12.20
N ILE A 40 -8.25 5.57 11.40
CA ILE A 40 -8.45 5.82 9.96
C ILE A 40 -9.48 6.94 9.75
N GLY A 41 -10.43 7.04 10.67
CA GLY A 41 -11.65 7.82 10.52
C GLY A 41 -12.61 7.04 9.61
N VAL A 42 -13.75 6.64 10.14
CA VAL A 42 -14.82 6.00 9.35
C VAL A 42 -16.11 6.76 9.59
N GLY A 43 -16.79 7.09 8.51
CA GLY A 43 -18.14 7.66 8.53
C GLY A 43 -19.19 6.69 7.98
N ILE A 44 -20.45 7.10 8.05
CA ILE A 44 -21.57 6.40 7.43
C ILE A 44 -22.26 7.36 6.47
N ASN A 45 -22.45 6.91 5.22
CA ASN A 45 -23.31 7.60 4.27
C ASN A 45 -24.77 7.22 4.57
N PRO A 46 -25.61 8.14 5.07
CA PRO A 46 -26.96 7.80 5.53
C PRO A 46 -27.90 7.44 4.38
N LEU A 47 -27.58 7.83 3.14
CA LEU A 47 -28.40 7.53 1.97
C LEU A 47 -28.16 6.10 1.45
N SER A 48 -26.93 5.60 1.57
CA SER A 48 -26.55 4.26 1.07
C SER A 48 -26.34 3.23 2.17
N GLY A 49 -26.26 3.65 3.43
CA GLY A 49 -25.88 2.79 4.56
C GLY A 49 -24.43 2.29 4.50
N CYS A 50 -23.62 2.83 3.58
CA CYS A 50 -22.25 2.37 3.39
C CYS A 50 -21.29 3.04 4.38
N TYR A 51 -20.28 2.30 4.81
CA TYR A 51 -19.14 2.87 5.52
C TYR A 51 -18.32 3.72 4.54
N VAL A 52 -17.84 4.86 5.01
CA VAL A 52 -17.04 5.79 4.21
C VAL A 52 -15.65 5.89 4.81
N MET A 53 -14.63 5.65 3.99
CA MET A 53 -13.23 5.83 4.34
C MET A 53 -12.60 6.94 3.48
N PRO A 54 -11.78 7.82 4.06
CA PRO A 54 -11.14 8.91 3.34
C PRO A 54 -9.88 8.43 2.61
N GLU A 55 -9.81 8.62 1.30
CA GLU A 55 -8.59 8.47 0.51
C GLU A 55 -7.82 9.80 0.47
N ARG A 56 -6.53 9.71 0.74
CA ARG A 56 -5.64 10.86 0.92
C ARG A 56 -4.48 10.84 -0.07
N ASP A 57 -3.97 12.03 -0.38
CA ASP A 57 -2.70 12.21 -1.09
C ASP A 57 -1.48 12.09 -0.16
N ASP A 58 -0.29 12.31 -0.70
CA ASP A 58 0.99 12.27 0.02
C ASP A 58 1.12 13.36 1.11
N GLN A 59 0.28 14.39 1.05
CA GLN A 59 0.22 15.46 2.05
C GLN A 59 -0.84 15.19 3.13
N GLY A 60 -1.54 14.05 3.07
CA GLY A 60 -2.62 13.72 3.99
C GLY A 60 -3.94 14.44 3.70
N LYS A 61 -4.04 15.19 2.60
CA LYS A 61 -5.28 15.85 2.21
C LYS A 61 -6.27 14.82 1.67
N ILE A 62 -7.53 14.89 2.11
CA ILE A 62 -8.60 14.05 1.59
C ILE A 62 -8.89 14.46 0.13
N ILE A 63 -8.69 13.52 -0.80
CA ILE A 63 -8.89 13.70 -2.25
C ILE A 63 -9.96 12.79 -2.83
N GLY A 64 -10.49 11.87 -2.02
CA GLY A 64 -11.57 10.98 -2.40
C GLY A 64 -12.18 10.26 -1.20
N LEU A 65 -13.35 9.66 -1.42
CA LEU A 65 -14.08 8.90 -0.42
C LEU A 65 -14.43 7.53 -1.00
N THR A 66 -13.91 6.50 -0.35
CA THR A 66 -14.23 5.11 -0.69
C THR A 66 -15.39 4.65 0.17
N GLN A 67 -16.41 4.11 -0.47
CA GLN A 67 -17.59 3.54 0.17
C GLN A 67 -17.45 2.02 0.20
N ARG A 68 -17.84 1.44 1.34
CA ARG A 68 -17.90 -0.01 1.54
C ARG A 68 -19.27 -0.43 2.03
N ALA A 69 -19.93 -1.30 1.25
CA ALA A 69 -21.19 -1.90 1.66
C ALA A 69 -20.96 -3.08 2.64
N LEU A 70 -22.04 -3.52 3.29
CA LEU A 70 -22.00 -4.63 4.26
C LEU A 70 -21.58 -5.97 3.63
N ASP A 71 -21.84 -6.16 2.33
CA ASP A 71 -21.37 -7.33 1.56
C ASP A 71 -19.86 -7.29 1.25
N GLY A 72 -19.18 -6.21 1.66
CA GLY A 72 -17.75 -6.01 1.48
C GLY A 72 -17.36 -5.38 0.14
N SER A 73 -18.32 -5.17 -0.77
CA SER A 73 -18.09 -4.45 -2.03
C SER A 73 -17.61 -3.03 -1.78
N LYS A 74 -16.74 -2.52 -2.66
CA LYS A 74 -16.08 -1.23 -2.53
C LYS A 74 -16.29 -0.42 -3.80
N PHE A 75 -16.63 0.85 -3.65
CA PHE A 75 -16.83 1.77 -4.77
C PHE A 75 -16.53 3.21 -4.34
N MET A 76 -16.35 4.11 -5.29
CA MET A 76 -15.99 5.50 -5.01
C MET A 76 -17.23 6.39 -4.89
N TYR A 77 -17.20 7.36 -3.98
CA TYR A 77 -18.13 8.48 -4.01
C TYR A 77 -17.90 9.33 -5.28
N PRO A 78 -18.94 9.85 -5.95
CA PRO A 78 -18.79 10.65 -7.17
C PRO A 78 -17.76 11.79 -7.03
N GLY A 79 -16.94 12.00 -8.07
CA GLY A 79 -15.90 13.03 -8.08
C GLY A 79 -14.62 12.70 -7.31
N SER A 80 -14.58 11.59 -6.57
CA SER A 80 -13.39 11.17 -5.81
C SER A 80 -12.21 10.84 -6.73
N LYS A 81 -11.00 11.12 -6.24
CA LYS A 81 -9.75 10.62 -6.82
C LYS A 81 -9.26 9.38 -6.08
N ARG A 82 -8.28 8.69 -6.67
CA ARG A 82 -7.59 7.56 -6.05
C ARG A 82 -6.38 8.04 -5.25
N GLY A 83 -6.31 7.61 -4.00
CA GLY A 83 -5.23 7.83 -3.05
C GLY A 83 -5.10 6.62 -2.12
N LEU A 84 -4.64 6.85 -0.90
CA LEU A 84 -4.54 5.82 0.14
C LEU A 84 -5.44 6.19 1.32
N PHE A 85 -6.16 5.21 1.88
CA PHE A 85 -6.81 5.36 3.18
C PHE A 85 -5.87 4.85 4.27
N TYR A 86 -5.24 5.77 5.01
CA TYR A 86 -4.33 5.46 6.11
C TYR A 86 -4.64 6.36 7.30
N ALA A 87 -4.29 5.90 8.51
CA ALA A 87 -4.35 6.76 9.68
C ALA A 87 -3.31 7.88 9.55
N VAL A 88 -3.74 9.15 9.55
CA VAL A 88 -2.83 10.27 9.39
C VAL A 88 -1.95 10.37 10.63
N ASN A 89 -0.65 10.20 10.43
CA ASN A 89 0.33 10.59 11.44
C ASN A 89 0.65 12.07 11.24
N HIS A 90 0.07 12.95 12.06
CA HIS A 90 0.30 14.39 11.96
C HIS A 90 1.76 14.79 12.18
N GLU A 91 2.53 13.98 12.93
CA GLU A 91 3.97 14.22 13.16
C GLU A 91 4.82 13.92 11.92
N ALA A 92 4.27 13.16 10.98
CA ALA A 92 4.88 12.72 9.73
C ALA A 92 4.67 13.69 8.56
N ILE A 93 3.72 14.63 8.67
CA ILE A 93 3.34 15.50 7.55
C ILE A 93 4.56 16.32 7.10
N GLY A 94 4.88 16.27 5.81
CA GLY A 94 6.02 16.95 5.22
C GLY A 94 7.39 16.34 5.57
N LYS A 95 7.42 15.19 6.27
CA LYS A 95 8.65 14.44 6.58
C LYS A 95 8.60 13.09 5.86
N PRO A 96 9.61 12.73 5.05
CA PRO A 96 9.69 11.38 4.50
C PRO A 96 9.90 10.39 5.66
N GLN A 97 8.83 9.72 6.10
CA GLN A 97 8.92 8.66 7.10
C GLN A 97 9.26 7.30 6.49
N TYR A 98 9.02 7.15 5.19
CA TYR A 98 9.48 6.00 4.45
C TYR A 98 10.76 6.37 3.72
N THR A 99 11.89 5.87 4.23
CA THR A 99 13.09 5.73 3.43
C THR A 99 13.02 4.36 2.78
N SER A 100 12.91 4.33 1.46
CA SER A 100 13.14 3.14 0.63
C SER A 100 14.33 2.34 1.17
N GLY A 101 14.06 1.17 1.77
CA GLY A 101 15.08 0.34 2.41
C GLY A 101 15.82 -0.56 1.42
N ALA A 102 16.79 -1.32 1.94
CA ALA A 102 17.58 -2.34 1.21
C ALA A 102 16.75 -3.55 0.70
N HIS A 103 15.42 -3.48 0.78
CA HIS A 103 14.47 -4.50 0.35
C HIS A 103 13.60 -4.04 -0.82
N ASN A 104 13.98 -2.94 -1.46
CA ASN A 104 13.27 -2.45 -2.61
C ASN A 104 13.65 -3.25 -3.84
N TRP A 105 12.62 -3.71 -4.53
CA TRP A 105 12.71 -4.45 -5.77
C TRP A 105 12.12 -3.58 -6.88
N GLU A 106 12.87 -3.40 -7.96
CA GLU A 106 12.39 -2.74 -9.17
C GLU A 106 11.96 -3.79 -10.19
N ARG A 107 10.82 -3.57 -10.82
CA ARG A 107 10.33 -4.46 -11.86
C ARG A 107 11.08 -4.16 -13.16
N VAL A 108 11.55 -5.21 -13.82
CA VAL A 108 12.15 -5.09 -15.15
C VAL A 108 11.14 -4.52 -16.15
N SER A 109 11.65 -3.81 -17.16
CA SER A 109 10.87 -3.19 -18.23
C SER A 109 11.62 -3.29 -19.56
N LYS A 110 11.12 -2.62 -20.60
CA LYS A 110 11.84 -2.54 -21.88
C LYS A 110 13.14 -1.76 -21.78
N GLU A 111 13.19 -0.82 -20.85
CA GLU A 111 14.34 0.03 -20.55
C GLU A 111 15.31 -0.66 -19.57
N LEU A 112 14.83 -1.64 -18.81
CA LEU A 112 15.60 -2.36 -17.78
C LEU A 112 15.38 -3.87 -17.90
N LEU A 113 16.28 -4.57 -18.60
CA LEU A 113 16.18 -6.02 -18.80
C LEU A 113 16.68 -6.81 -17.58
N CYS A 114 16.13 -8.00 -17.38
CA CYS A 114 16.63 -8.93 -16.37
C CYS A 114 18.04 -9.43 -16.74
N PRO A 115 19.09 -9.19 -15.94
CA PRO A 115 20.46 -9.60 -16.29
C PRO A 115 20.70 -11.11 -16.19
N VAL A 116 19.70 -11.89 -15.73
CA VAL A 116 19.75 -13.36 -15.64
C VAL A 116 19.13 -14.04 -16.86
N CYS A 117 18.10 -13.45 -17.47
CA CYS A 117 17.33 -14.10 -18.54
C CYS A 117 17.02 -13.21 -19.75
N ASP A 118 17.49 -11.96 -19.74
CA ASP A 118 17.33 -10.94 -20.78
C ASP A 118 15.87 -10.61 -21.15
N LYS A 119 14.91 -10.95 -20.28
CA LYS A 119 13.50 -10.60 -20.45
C LYS A 119 13.17 -9.26 -19.82
N ASP A 120 12.22 -8.56 -20.43
CA ASP A 120 11.67 -7.26 -20.04
C ASP A 120 10.45 -7.37 -19.12
N ASN A 121 10.14 -8.56 -18.62
CA ASN A 121 8.93 -8.81 -17.85
C ASN A 121 9.09 -9.88 -16.77
N GLY A 122 8.20 -9.80 -15.77
CA GLY A 122 8.03 -10.81 -14.72
C GLY A 122 9.08 -10.75 -13.60
N CYS A 123 10.33 -10.45 -13.93
CA CYS A 123 11.43 -10.43 -12.98
C CYS A 123 11.47 -9.15 -12.12
N LEU A 124 12.26 -9.22 -11.06
CA LEU A 124 12.56 -8.11 -10.16
C LEU A 124 14.07 -8.00 -9.95
N VAL A 125 14.60 -6.78 -9.90
CA VAL A 125 16.02 -6.49 -9.60
C VAL A 125 16.13 -5.65 -8.34
N SER A 126 17.26 -5.69 -7.64
CA SER A 126 17.47 -4.84 -6.47
C SER A 126 17.47 -3.36 -6.87
N ALA A 127 16.67 -2.55 -6.18
CA ALA A 127 16.40 -1.17 -6.58
C ALA A 127 17.51 -0.16 -6.17
N ASP A 128 18.54 -0.63 -5.47
CA ASP A 128 19.71 0.16 -5.08
C ASP A 128 20.53 0.60 -6.30
N CYS A 129 20.70 -0.30 -7.27
CA CYS A 129 21.31 -0.01 -8.57
C CYS A 129 20.69 -0.93 -9.64
N PRO A 130 19.51 -0.59 -10.19
CA PRO A 130 18.76 -1.50 -11.07
C PRO A 130 19.54 -1.95 -12.32
N GLU A 131 20.33 -1.05 -12.91
CA GLU A 131 21.18 -1.28 -14.10
C GLU A 131 22.35 -2.23 -13.81
N ASP A 132 22.77 -2.35 -12.55
CA ASP A 132 23.84 -3.24 -12.10
C ASP A 132 23.48 -3.83 -10.72
N PRO A 133 22.46 -4.71 -10.67
CA PRO A 133 21.81 -5.06 -9.42
C PRO A 133 22.62 -6.09 -8.65
N GLY A 134 22.59 -5.99 -7.32
CA GLY A 134 23.23 -6.96 -6.43
C GLY A 134 22.48 -8.29 -6.35
N ALA A 135 21.15 -8.25 -6.55
CA ALA A 135 20.28 -9.41 -6.50
C ALA A 135 19.12 -9.32 -7.51
N VAL A 136 18.62 -10.47 -7.95
CA VAL A 136 17.52 -10.59 -8.92
C VAL A 136 16.58 -11.71 -8.51
N ILE A 137 15.26 -11.48 -8.57
CA ILE A 137 14.26 -12.54 -8.56
C ILE A 137 13.86 -12.80 -10.01
N CYS A 138 14.32 -13.91 -10.56
CA CYS A 138 14.06 -14.30 -11.93
C CYS A 138 12.93 -15.34 -12.00
N VAL A 139 11.89 -15.07 -12.77
CA VAL A 139 10.74 -15.99 -12.91
C VAL A 139 10.91 -17.02 -14.03
N HIS A 140 11.92 -16.85 -14.87
CA HIS A 140 12.11 -17.65 -16.09
C HIS A 140 13.18 -18.73 -15.95
N THR A 141 14.09 -18.64 -14.97
CA THR A 141 15.12 -19.65 -14.75
C THR A 141 15.61 -19.70 -13.31
N SER A 142 15.82 -20.92 -12.83
CA SER A 142 16.43 -21.24 -11.54
C SER A 142 17.91 -21.58 -11.61
N LYS A 143 18.49 -21.66 -12.80
CA LYS A 143 19.89 -22.06 -12.97
C LYS A 143 20.82 -21.04 -12.33
N GLY A 144 21.55 -21.45 -11.29
CA GLY A 144 22.45 -20.57 -10.54
C GLY A 144 21.79 -19.80 -9.39
N ALA A 145 20.50 -20.03 -9.14
CA ALA A 145 19.79 -19.40 -8.04
C ALA A 145 20.29 -19.92 -6.69
N VAL A 146 20.30 -19.04 -5.69
CA VAL A 146 20.63 -19.36 -4.30
C VAL A 146 19.43 -19.86 -3.50
N LYS A 147 18.21 -19.60 -3.98
CA LYS A 147 16.97 -19.97 -3.31
C LYS A 147 15.78 -19.93 -4.28
N GLU A 148 14.91 -20.94 -4.19
CA GLU A 148 13.58 -20.91 -4.83
C GLU A 148 12.56 -20.17 -3.96
N LEU A 149 11.72 -19.36 -4.60
CA LEU A 149 10.61 -18.62 -4.01
C LEU A 149 9.31 -19.05 -4.70
N GLU A 150 8.17 -18.69 -4.12
CA GLU A 150 6.85 -18.99 -4.71
C GLU A 150 6.65 -18.34 -6.09
N LEU A 151 7.22 -17.14 -6.29
CA LEU A 151 7.07 -16.36 -7.51
C LEU A 151 8.37 -16.21 -8.31
N GLY A 152 9.28 -17.19 -8.24
CA GLY A 152 10.54 -17.22 -9.02
C GLY A 152 11.75 -17.66 -8.21
N SER A 153 12.94 -17.50 -8.77
CA SER A 153 14.19 -17.92 -8.15
C SER A 153 15.08 -16.72 -7.82
N LEU A 154 15.61 -16.67 -6.61
CA LEU A 154 16.51 -15.61 -6.14
C LEU A 154 17.94 -15.89 -6.60
N HIS A 155 18.55 -14.93 -7.28
CA HIS A 155 19.94 -14.90 -7.73
C HIS A 155 20.67 -13.79 -6.99
N ILE A 156 21.86 -14.08 -6.47
CA ILE A 156 22.76 -13.08 -5.87
C ILE A 156 23.92 -12.89 -6.86
N LEU A 157 24.03 -11.70 -7.43
CA LEU A 157 24.99 -11.40 -8.49
C LEU A 157 26.31 -10.84 -7.95
N LYS A 158 26.26 -10.14 -6.80
CA LYS A 158 27.43 -9.49 -6.19
C LYS A 158 27.72 -10.01 -4.79
N GLN A 159 29.01 -10.06 -4.47
CA GLN A 159 29.48 -10.41 -3.13
C GLN A 159 29.05 -9.33 -2.12
N GLY A 160 28.43 -9.73 -1.01
CA GLY A 160 27.89 -8.82 0.00
C GLY A 160 26.42 -8.40 -0.20
N SER A 161 25.82 -8.71 -1.36
CA SER A 161 24.37 -8.48 -1.59
C SER A 161 23.48 -9.54 -0.95
N ASP A 162 24.06 -10.65 -0.48
CA ASP A 162 23.35 -11.60 0.36
C ASP A 162 23.28 -11.11 1.81
N LEU A 163 22.18 -10.44 2.15
CA LEU A 163 21.95 -9.89 3.48
C LEU A 163 21.63 -10.97 4.53
N ARG A 164 21.41 -12.24 4.12
CA ARG A 164 21.07 -13.33 5.07
C ARG A 164 22.22 -13.66 6.03
N GLY A 165 23.47 -13.37 5.65
CA GLY A 165 24.65 -13.57 6.48
C GLY A 165 24.92 -12.43 7.47
N ASN A 166 24.37 -11.24 7.21
CA ASN A 166 24.54 -10.06 8.04
C ASN A 166 23.37 -9.94 9.01
N ASN A 167 23.30 -10.85 9.98
CA ASN A 167 22.33 -10.81 11.06
C ASN A 167 22.72 -9.72 12.09
N THR A 168 22.89 -8.47 11.64
CA THR A 168 22.79 -7.32 12.53
C THR A 168 21.32 -6.94 12.58
N SER A 169 20.67 -7.43 13.63
CA SER A 169 19.32 -7.04 14.02
C SER A 169 19.22 -5.52 14.02
N ILE A 170 18.50 -4.95 13.06
CA ILE A 170 18.05 -3.57 13.15
C ILE A 170 16.70 -3.62 13.86
N LEU A 171 16.78 -3.43 15.18
CA LEU A 171 15.67 -3.00 16.03
C LEU A 171 15.23 -1.58 15.63
#